data_AF-A0A9Q1J2Q8-F1
#
_entry.id   AF-A0A9Q1J2Q8-F1
#
_cell.length_a   1.000
_cell.length_b   1.000
_cell.length_c   1.000
_cell.angle_alpha   90.00
_cell.angle_beta   90.00
_cell.angle_gamma   90.00
#
_symmetry.space_group_name_H-M   'P 1'
#
loop_
_entity.id
_entity.type
_entity.pdbx_description
1 polymer ?
#
loop_
_entity_poly.entity_id
_entity_poly.type
_entity_poly.pdbx_seq_one_letter_code
_entity_poly.pdbx_strand_id
1 'polypeptide(L)'
;MEFDLNHVEEFNLHLVGFYLRLFFILVASLILECRVGPIIALARTQCAPPHLSGLLALLVRQNVSLHFKKKKRKFDSENRQFNNEWTEKYLFIDVSGKPVCLICNECLSVCKEYNLRRHFKTTHANFDATFPPDSTARRQKILGLTSCYEQRRRTLFRVCTEQERATSASLRVAWILAKKKKPFTDSETVKECMLASVGEVVTDEKTRRSIIDSIKQIPISDSSNMRRVEALASDVFETLLDKLRKAEVMSLAVDESTDNSDVVVWGGR
;
A
#
# COMPACT_ATOMS: atom_id res chain seq x y z
N MET A 1 9.71 -11.73 -6.33
CA MET A 1 9.43 -13.14 -5.98
C MET A 1 8.49 -13.66 -7.05
N GLU A 2 8.97 -14.57 -7.88
CA GLU A 2 8.15 -15.24 -8.88
C GLU A 2 7.40 -16.37 -8.15
N PHE A 3 6.08 -16.25 -8.06
CA PHE A 3 5.23 -17.16 -7.28
C PHE A 3 4.72 -18.28 -8.20
N ASP A 4 5.24 -19.50 -7.98
CA ASP A 4 4.79 -20.72 -8.65
C ASP A 4 3.43 -21.16 -8.08
N LEU A 5 2.42 -21.21 -8.94
CA LEU A 5 0.98 -21.30 -8.63
C LEU A 5 0.42 -22.73 -8.65
N ASN A 6 1.27 -23.75 -8.76
CA ASN A 6 0.80 -25.10 -9.09
C ASN A 6 0.16 -25.93 -7.95
N HIS A 7 -0.22 -25.35 -6.81
CA HIS A 7 -0.90 -26.09 -5.73
C HIS A 7 -1.75 -25.15 -4.86
N VAL A 8 -2.93 -24.78 -5.38
CA VAL A 8 -4.00 -24.10 -4.63
C VAL A 8 -5.24 -24.97 -4.71
N GLU A 9 -5.17 -26.16 -4.11
CA GLU A 9 -6.39 -26.85 -3.74
C GLU A 9 -6.51 -26.83 -2.22
N GLU A 10 -7.72 -26.46 -1.78
CA GLU A 10 -8.31 -26.84 -0.51
C GLU A 10 -8.06 -25.85 0.66
N PHE A 11 -8.59 -24.62 0.59
CA PHE A 11 -8.77 -23.76 1.77
C PHE A 11 -10.09 -24.10 2.49
N ASN A 12 -10.04 -24.31 3.82
CA ASN A 12 -11.13 -24.88 4.62
C ASN A 12 -12.29 -23.89 4.90
N LEU A 13 -13.50 -24.44 5.08
CA LEU A 13 -14.81 -23.91 4.69
C LEU A 13 -15.47 -22.81 5.56
N HIS A 14 -15.05 -22.56 6.80
CA HIS A 14 -15.89 -21.72 7.71
C HIS A 14 -15.67 -20.20 7.63
N LEU A 15 -14.43 -19.72 7.40
CA LEU A 15 -14.16 -18.30 7.17
C LEU A 15 -14.19 -17.96 5.66
N VAL A 16 -13.79 -18.93 4.84
CA VAL A 16 -13.82 -18.84 3.39
C VAL A 16 -15.27 -18.87 2.89
N GLY A 17 -16.22 -19.50 3.60
CA GLY A 17 -17.64 -19.45 3.25
C GLY A 17 -18.25 -18.04 3.28
N PHE A 18 -17.79 -17.14 4.16
CA PHE A 18 -18.27 -15.76 4.19
C PHE A 18 -17.69 -14.94 3.03
N TYR A 19 -16.38 -15.11 2.76
CA TYR A 19 -15.70 -14.47 1.65
C TYR A 19 -16.10 -15.06 0.28
N LEU A 20 -16.37 -16.36 0.17
CA LEU A 20 -16.93 -17.02 -1.01
C LEU A 20 -18.38 -16.61 -1.26
N ARG A 21 -19.20 -16.43 -0.23
CA ARG A 21 -20.57 -15.88 -0.42
C ARG A 21 -20.51 -14.45 -0.97
N LEU A 22 -19.64 -13.60 -0.43
CA LEU A 22 -19.42 -12.27 -1.01
C LEU A 22 -18.85 -12.36 -2.43
N PHE A 23 -17.93 -13.29 -2.68
CA PHE A 23 -17.32 -13.55 -3.97
C PHE A 23 -18.35 -14.02 -5.01
N PHE A 24 -19.22 -14.97 -4.69
CA PHE A 24 -20.28 -15.43 -5.58
C PHE A 24 -21.32 -14.33 -5.83
N ILE A 25 -21.66 -13.51 -4.83
CA ILE A 25 -22.56 -12.37 -5.02
C ILE A 25 -21.92 -11.31 -5.93
N LEU A 26 -20.63 -11.02 -5.75
CA LEU A 26 -19.90 -10.03 -6.55
C LEU A 26 -19.61 -10.53 -7.97
N VAL A 27 -19.25 -11.81 -8.13
CA VAL A 27 -19.00 -12.45 -9.43
C VAL A 27 -20.31 -12.64 -10.19
N ALA A 28 -21.41 -13.03 -9.54
CA ALA A 28 -22.72 -13.05 -10.17
C ALA A 28 -23.19 -11.66 -10.60
N SER A 29 -22.91 -10.62 -9.81
CA SER A 29 -23.22 -9.23 -10.15
C SER A 29 -22.38 -8.71 -11.33
N LEU A 30 -21.07 -9.03 -11.35
CA LEU A 30 -20.20 -8.69 -12.49
C LEU A 30 -20.58 -9.45 -13.77
N ILE A 31 -20.98 -10.71 -13.68
CA ILE A 31 -21.41 -11.51 -14.84
C ILE A 31 -22.74 -10.99 -15.40
N LEU A 32 -23.64 -10.50 -14.53
CA LEU A 32 -24.91 -9.88 -14.96
C LEU A 32 -24.69 -8.50 -15.58
N GLU A 33 -23.76 -7.70 -15.06
CA GLU A 33 -23.39 -6.39 -15.62
C GLU A 33 -22.57 -6.51 -16.93
N CYS A 34 -21.72 -7.52 -17.09
CA CYS A 34 -20.93 -7.73 -18.30
C CYS A 34 -21.70 -8.36 -19.47
N ARG A 35 -22.89 -8.94 -19.25
CA ARG A 35 -23.73 -9.52 -20.32
C ARG A 35 -24.84 -8.59 -20.83
N VAL A 36 -25.09 -7.45 -20.19
CA VAL A 36 -26.20 -6.56 -20.59
C VAL A 36 -25.69 -5.17 -20.98
N GLY A 37 -25.17 -5.10 -22.21
CA GLY A 37 -25.13 -3.87 -23.01
C GLY A 37 -24.21 -4.00 -24.24
N PRO A 38 -24.62 -3.65 -25.49
CA PRO A 38 -25.92 -3.14 -25.95
C PRO A 38 -26.47 -3.87 -27.20
N ILE A 39 -27.58 -4.61 -27.10
CA ILE A 39 -28.52 -4.86 -28.22
C ILE A 39 -29.95 -4.73 -27.71
N ILE A 40 -30.80 -4.14 -28.55
CA ILE A 40 -31.99 -3.32 -28.28
C ILE A 40 -33.31 -4.14 -28.25
N ALA A 41 -34.22 -3.68 -27.38
CA ALA A 41 -35.70 -3.68 -27.47
C ALA A 41 -36.57 -4.94 -27.27
N LEU A 42 -37.64 -4.67 -26.49
CA LEU A 42 -39.00 -5.23 -26.50
C LEU A 42 -39.26 -6.57 -25.80
N ALA A 43 -39.59 -6.46 -24.51
CA ALA A 43 -40.80 -7.09 -23.97
C ALA A 43 -41.38 -6.22 -22.84
N ARG A 44 -42.47 -5.50 -23.15
CA ARG A 44 -43.43 -5.06 -22.14
C ARG A 44 -44.19 -6.30 -21.67
N THR A 45 -44.21 -6.57 -20.36
CA THR A 45 -45.44 -6.66 -19.54
C THR A 45 -45.11 -6.97 -18.08
N GLN A 46 -45.55 -6.05 -17.21
CA GLN A 46 -46.19 -6.28 -15.91
C GLN A 46 -45.43 -7.02 -14.80
N CYS A 47 -44.75 -6.21 -13.95
CA CYS A 47 -44.98 -6.11 -12.49
C CYS A 47 -43.74 -5.45 -11.84
N ALA A 48 -43.76 -4.13 -11.70
CA ALA A 48 -42.75 -3.39 -10.92
C ALA A 48 -43.48 -2.51 -9.88
N PRO A 49 -43.23 -2.71 -8.57
CA PRO A 49 -43.72 -1.82 -7.52
C PRO A 49 -42.95 -0.48 -7.49
N PRO A 50 -43.60 0.62 -7.06
CA PRO A 50 -43.11 1.98 -7.26
C PRO A 50 -42.16 2.41 -6.12
N HIS A 51 -40.87 2.11 -6.27
CA HIS A 51 -39.80 2.82 -5.56
C HIS A 51 -38.49 2.52 -6.29
N LEU A 52 -38.17 3.29 -7.34
CA LEU A 52 -36.82 3.47 -7.92
C LEU A 52 -36.83 4.39 -9.15
N SER A 53 -37.79 5.31 -9.24
CA SER A 53 -37.85 6.36 -10.26
C SER A 53 -36.92 7.57 -9.97
N GLY A 54 -36.06 7.48 -8.95
CA GLY A 54 -35.12 8.54 -8.57
C GLY A 54 -33.69 8.41 -9.13
N LEU A 55 -33.23 7.20 -9.45
CA LEU A 55 -31.80 6.97 -9.80
C LEU A 55 -31.50 7.04 -11.30
N LEU A 56 -32.48 6.88 -12.19
CA LEU A 56 -32.27 7.05 -13.64
C LEU A 56 -32.31 8.51 -14.11
N ALA A 57 -32.82 9.44 -13.29
CA ALA A 57 -32.79 10.87 -13.59
C ALA A 57 -31.41 11.52 -13.33
N LEU A 58 -30.52 10.83 -12.61
CA LEU A 58 -29.18 11.35 -12.30
C LEU A 58 -28.13 11.04 -13.38
N LEU A 59 -28.38 10.07 -14.26
CA LEU A 59 -27.38 9.61 -15.24
C LEU A 59 -27.55 10.17 -16.67
N VAL A 60 -28.58 10.99 -16.92
CA VAL A 60 -28.80 11.62 -18.25
C VAL A 60 -28.44 13.12 -18.26
N ARG A 61 -27.84 13.66 -17.18
CA ARG A 61 -27.46 15.08 -17.07
C ARG A 61 -25.98 15.41 -17.21
N GLN A 62 -25.11 14.45 -17.49
CA GLN A 62 -23.73 14.74 -17.89
C GLN A 62 -23.61 14.75 -19.42
N ASN A 63 -24.36 15.69 -20.01
CA ASN A 63 -24.14 16.13 -21.37
C ASN A 63 -22.72 16.68 -21.48
N VAL A 64 -22.00 16.13 -22.45
CA VAL A 64 -20.65 16.47 -22.87
C VAL A 64 -20.58 17.97 -23.17
N SER A 65 -20.13 18.75 -22.19
CA SER A 65 -19.63 20.11 -22.42
C SER A 65 -18.16 19.97 -22.80
N LEU A 66 -17.89 19.99 -24.12
CA LEU A 66 -16.54 20.16 -24.67
C LEU A 66 -16.05 21.56 -24.30
N HIS A 67 -15.65 21.73 -23.04
CA HIS A 67 -14.93 22.89 -22.59
C HIS A 67 -13.56 22.84 -23.27
N PHE A 68 -13.36 23.72 -24.25
CA PHE A 68 -12.03 23.99 -24.80
C PHE A 68 -11.16 24.44 -23.62
N LYS A 69 -10.40 23.51 -23.03
CA LYS A 69 -9.40 23.84 -22.02
C LYS A 69 -8.39 24.70 -22.76
N LYS A 70 -8.44 26.02 -22.56
CA LYS A 70 -7.28 26.90 -22.82
C LYS A 70 -6.07 26.13 -22.31
N LYS A 71 -5.06 25.91 -23.16
CA LYS A 71 -3.79 25.29 -22.77
C LYS A 71 -3.30 26.00 -21.52
N LYS A 72 -3.59 25.45 -20.33
CA LYS A 72 -2.88 25.80 -19.12
C LYS A 72 -1.46 25.38 -19.43
N ARG A 73 -0.54 26.35 -19.35
CA ARG A 73 0.89 26.16 -19.59
C ARG A 73 1.30 24.83 -18.94
N LYS A 74 1.73 23.86 -19.75
CA LYS A 74 2.25 22.59 -19.25
C LYS A 74 3.47 22.91 -18.39
N PHE A 75 3.50 22.35 -17.19
CA PHE A 75 4.49 22.61 -16.14
C PHE A 75 5.92 22.21 -16.55
N ASP A 76 6.04 21.33 -17.54
CA ASP A 76 7.27 20.63 -17.91
C ASP A 76 8.18 21.40 -18.89
N SER A 77 7.82 22.64 -19.28
CA SER A 77 8.53 23.40 -20.32
C SER A 77 9.55 24.42 -19.80
N GLU A 78 9.77 24.52 -18.50
CA GLU A 78 10.84 25.34 -17.94
C GLU A 78 11.81 24.41 -17.23
N ASN A 79 13.06 24.40 -17.68
CA ASN A 79 14.18 23.70 -17.08
C ASN A 79 14.48 24.27 -15.67
N ARG A 80 13.57 24.04 -14.71
CA ARG A 80 13.57 24.54 -13.33
C ARG A 80 14.49 23.71 -12.45
N GLN A 81 15.72 23.57 -12.91
CA GLN A 81 16.75 22.86 -12.17
C GLN A 81 17.16 23.68 -10.94
N PHE A 82 17.48 22.97 -9.87
CA PHE A 82 18.01 23.59 -8.68
C PHE A 82 19.38 24.20 -8.98
N ASN A 83 19.61 25.46 -8.60
CA ASN A 83 20.93 26.07 -8.70
C ASN A 83 21.67 25.91 -7.37
N ASN A 84 22.87 25.30 -7.40
CA ASN A 84 23.71 25.07 -6.23
C ASN A 84 24.10 26.36 -5.49
N GLU A 85 24.14 27.51 -6.17
CA GLU A 85 24.35 28.81 -5.51
C GLU A 85 23.28 29.14 -4.46
N TRP A 86 22.07 28.59 -4.61
CA TRP A 86 20.98 28.80 -3.67
C TRP A 86 21.25 28.12 -2.32
N THR A 87 22.15 27.14 -2.26
CA THR A 87 22.61 26.56 -1.01
C THR A 87 23.37 27.58 -0.18
N GLU A 88 24.30 28.32 -0.78
CA GLU A 88 25.06 29.35 -0.08
C GLU A 88 24.22 30.60 0.23
N LYS A 89 23.37 31.01 -0.73
CA LYS A 89 22.54 32.21 -0.62
C LYS A 89 21.35 32.03 0.34
N TYR A 90 20.64 30.91 0.26
CA TYR A 90 19.35 30.72 0.93
C TYR A 90 19.27 29.47 1.81
N LEU A 91 20.35 28.68 1.92
CA LEU A 91 20.41 27.45 2.72
C LEU A 91 19.40 26.39 2.28
N PHE A 92 19.24 26.24 0.97
CA PHE A 92 18.44 25.16 0.38
C PHE A 92 19.32 24.08 -0.24
N ILE A 93 18.82 22.86 -0.26
CA ILE A 93 19.41 21.73 -1.02
C ILE A 93 18.35 21.09 -1.90
N ASP A 94 18.77 20.41 -2.96
CA ASP A 94 17.87 19.60 -3.78
C ASP A 94 17.74 18.19 -3.23
N VAL A 95 16.50 17.75 -3.01
CA VAL A 95 16.17 16.39 -2.60
C VAL A 95 15.14 15.84 -3.58
N SER A 96 15.59 14.97 -4.48
CA SER A 96 14.75 14.33 -5.50
C SER A 96 13.96 15.33 -6.36
N GLY A 97 14.59 16.44 -6.75
CA GLY A 97 13.99 17.48 -7.59
C GLY A 97 13.14 18.51 -6.84
N LYS A 98 13.25 18.57 -5.51
CA LYS A 98 12.52 19.53 -4.66
C LYS A 98 13.48 20.27 -3.72
N PRO A 99 13.38 21.61 -3.63
CA PRO A 99 14.19 22.41 -2.71
C PRO A 99 13.73 22.22 -1.26
N VAL A 100 14.66 21.83 -0.38
CA VAL A 100 14.44 21.68 1.06
C VAL A 100 15.30 22.68 1.84
N CYS A 101 14.70 23.43 2.77
CA CYS A 101 15.43 24.36 3.62
C CYS A 101 16.23 23.61 4.69
N LEU A 102 17.52 23.90 4.84
CA LEU A 102 18.38 23.25 5.83
C LEU A 102 18.13 23.69 7.28
N ILE A 103 17.44 24.81 7.50
CA ILE A 103 17.18 25.36 8.84
C ILE A 103 15.92 24.74 9.44
N CYS A 104 14.81 24.79 8.70
CA CYS A 104 13.50 24.30 9.17
C CYS A 104 13.05 22.97 8.55
N ASN A 105 13.80 22.42 7.57
CA ASN A 105 13.44 21.23 6.79
C ASN A 105 12.14 21.35 5.98
N GLU A 106 11.63 22.55 5.75
CA GLU A 106 10.45 22.76 4.90
C GLU A 106 10.81 22.50 3.42
N CYS A 107 9.95 21.73 2.74
CA CYS A 107 10.09 21.40 1.32
C CYS A 107 9.17 22.32 0.50
N LEU A 108 9.74 23.12 -0.41
CA LEU A 108 8.92 23.99 -1.26
C LEU A 108 8.45 23.21 -2.49
N SER A 109 7.17 23.32 -2.81
CA SER A 109 6.56 22.62 -3.95
C SER A 109 7.07 23.10 -5.31
N VAL A 110 7.62 24.33 -5.38
CA VAL A 110 8.04 24.97 -6.62
C VAL A 110 9.49 25.46 -6.49
N CYS A 111 10.37 24.85 -7.29
CA CYS A 111 11.80 25.19 -7.40
C CYS A 111 12.00 26.50 -8.19
N LYS A 112 11.86 27.64 -7.49
CA LYS A 112 12.12 28.99 -8.02
C LYS A 112 12.84 29.84 -6.99
N GLU A 113 13.91 30.51 -7.40
CA GLU A 113 14.70 31.38 -6.53
C GLU A 113 13.83 32.34 -5.69
N TYR A 114 12.81 32.97 -6.30
CA TYR A 114 11.88 33.85 -5.60
C TYR A 114 11.24 33.19 -4.37
N ASN A 115 10.81 31.93 -4.48
CA ASN A 115 10.17 31.20 -3.38
C ASN A 115 11.18 30.89 -2.26
N LEU A 116 12.38 30.42 -2.63
CA LEU A 116 13.46 30.10 -1.69
C LEU A 116 13.89 31.36 -0.93
N ARG A 117 14.13 32.45 -1.67
CA ARG A 117 14.51 33.75 -1.12
C ARG A 117 13.42 34.32 -0.21
N ARG A 118 12.15 34.23 -0.62
CA ARG A 118 11.02 34.69 0.21
C ARG A 118 10.98 33.92 1.51
N HIS A 119 10.97 32.58 1.45
CA HIS A 119 10.97 31.72 2.63
C HIS A 119 12.15 32.06 3.56
N PHE A 120 13.37 32.15 3.01
CA PHE A 120 14.56 32.47 3.79
C PHE A 120 14.42 33.83 4.50
N LYS A 121 14.00 34.88 3.78
CA LYS A 121 13.86 36.22 4.36
C LYS A 121 12.73 36.34 5.38
N THR A 122 11.62 35.64 5.20
CA THR A 122 10.46 35.75 6.10
C THR A 122 10.57 34.84 7.32
N THR A 123 11.07 33.62 7.14
CA THR A 123 11.11 32.59 8.18
C THR A 123 12.45 32.61 8.94
N HIS A 124 13.52 33.05 8.28
CA HIS A 124 14.89 33.03 8.81
C HIS A 124 15.57 34.41 8.73
N ALA A 125 14.80 35.49 8.96
CA ALA A 125 15.25 36.88 8.84
C ALA A 125 16.55 37.20 9.61
N ASN A 126 16.75 36.57 10.78
CA ASN A 126 17.90 36.83 11.65
C ASN A 126 19.16 36.04 11.26
N PHE A 127 19.06 35.10 10.32
CA PHE A 127 20.17 34.22 9.99
C PHE A 127 21.37 34.98 9.42
N ASP A 128 21.13 35.93 8.52
CA ASP A 128 22.19 36.75 7.91
C ASP A 128 22.87 37.68 8.92
N ALA A 129 22.18 38.09 9.99
CA ALA A 129 22.76 38.90 11.04
C ALA A 129 23.77 38.11 11.89
N THR A 130 23.49 36.82 12.14
CA THR A 130 24.41 35.93 12.88
C THR A 130 25.49 35.33 11.98
N PHE A 131 25.17 35.02 10.72
CA PHE A 131 26.05 34.40 9.75
C PHE A 131 26.06 35.20 8.45
N PRO A 132 26.88 36.27 8.37
CA PRO A 132 26.93 37.12 7.19
C PRO A 132 27.20 36.34 5.90
N PRO A 133 26.61 36.75 4.75
CA PRO A 133 26.94 36.20 3.44
C PRO A 133 28.45 36.16 3.19
N ASP A 134 28.91 35.16 2.44
CA ASP A 134 30.32 34.93 2.07
C ASP A 134 31.32 34.69 3.22
N SER A 135 30.87 34.77 4.48
CA SER A 135 31.71 34.49 5.64
C SER A 135 32.10 33.00 5.74
N THR A 136 33.27 32.75 6.31
CA THR A 136 33.74 31.38 6.63
C THR A 136 32.82 30.71 7.65
N ALA A 137 32.31 31.47 8.62
CA ALA A 137 31.34 30.99 9.62
C ALA A 137 30.04 30.49 8.97
N ARG A 138 29.52 31.19 7.95
CA ARG A 138 28.34 30.74 7.20
C ARG A 138 28.60 29.43 6.47
N ARG A 139 29.73 29.33 5.75
CA ARG A 139 30.11 28.10 5.02
C ARG A 139 30.21 26.90 5.96
N GLN A 140 30.85 27.06 7.12
CA GLN A 140 30.91 26.02 8.15
C GLN A 140 29.52 25.64 8.69
N LYS A 141 28.65 26.63 8.92
CA LYS A 141 27.28 26.37 9.38
C LYS A 141 26.47 25.59 8.35
N ILE A 142 26.59 25.93 7.07
CA ILE A 142 25.93 25.21 5.96
C ILE A 142 26.43 23.76 5.91
N LEU A 143 27.75 23.54 5.94
CA LEU A 143 28.32 22.19 5.96
C LEU A 143 27.80 21.36 7.14
N GLY A 144 27.73 21.95 8.34
CA GLY A 144 27.17 21.31 9.52
C GLY A 144 25.69 20.94 9.35
N LEU A 145 24.86 21.88 8.86
CA LEU A 145 23.44 21.64 8.63
C LEU A 145 23.18 20.58 7.56
N THR A 146 23.93 20.60 6.46
CA THR A 146 23.86 19.58 5.42
C THR A 146 24.25 18.21 5.96
N SER A 147 25.33 18.11 6.74
CA SER A 147 25.75 16.86 7.39
C SER A 147 24.68 16.31 8.34
N CYS A 148 24.10 17.17 9.20
CA CYS A 148 23.00 16.79 10.08
C CYS A 148 21.73 16.39 9.30
N TYR A 149 21.43 17.03 8.18
CA TYR A 149 20.33 16.66 7.31
C TYR A 149 20.54 15.26 6.71
N GLU A 150 21.70 15.00 6.11
CA GLU A 150 22.03 13.70 5.52
C GLU A 150 22.05 12.58 6.56
N GLN A 151 22.58 12.82 7.76
CA GLN A 151 22.56 11.84 8.83
C GLN A 151 21.12 11.48 9.24
N ARG A 152 20.24 12.48 9.41
CA ARG A 152 18.82 12.25 9.70
C ARG A 152 18.14 11.48 8.57
N ARG A 153 18.39 11.86 7.32
CA ARG A 153 17.84 11.20 6.12
C ARG A 153 18.25 9.73 6.05
N ARG A 154 19.54 9.42 6.28
CA ARG A 154 20.04 8.04 6.31
C ARG A 154 19.39 7.21 7.40
N THR A 155 19.26 7.75 8.61
CA THR A 155 18.60 7.05 9.72
C THR A 155 17.14 6.75 9.40
N LEU A 156 16.38 7.74 8.90
CA LEU A 156 14.99 7.54 8.51
C LEU A 156 14.85 6.48 7.41
N PHE A 157 15.70 6.56 6.38
CA PHE A 157 15.72 5.57 5.30
C PHE A 157 16.01 4.17 5.84
N ARG A 158 17.02 4.03 6.71
CA ARG A 158 17.34 2.74 7.34
C ARG A 158 16.14 2.18 8.10
N VAL A 159 15.47 2.97 8.93
CA VAL A 159 14.28 2.55 9.68
C VAL A 159 13.15 2.11 8.73
N CYS A 160 12.92 2.85 7.65
CA CYS A 160 11.94 2.46 6.62
C CYS A 160 12.28 1.10 6.00
N THR A 161 13.55 0.89 5.61
CA THR A 161 14.00 -0.40 5.03
C THR A 161 13.95 -1.56 6.03
N GLU A 162 14.14 -1.32 7.33
CA GLU A 162 13.95 -2.32 8.39
C GLU A 162 12.48 -2.71 8.52
N GLN A 163 11.57 -1.74 8.51
CA GLN A 163 10.14 -1.96 8.57
C GLN A 163 9.60 -2.69 7.33
N GLU A 164 10.11 -2.38 6.15
CA GLU A 164 9.80 -3.09 4.89
C GLU A 164 10.23 -4.55 4.96
N ARG A 165 11.45 -4.82 5.44
CA ARG A 165 11.95 -6.18 5.64
C ARG A 165 11.11 -6.97 6.65
N ALA A 166 10.77 -6.36 7.78
CA ALA A 166 9.89 -6.97 8.77
C ALA A 166 8.49 -7.28 8.19
N THR A 167 7.93 -6.35 7.40
CA THR A 167 6.65 -6.55 6.72
C THR A 167 6.73 -7.69 5.71
N SER A 168 7.78 -7.75 4.89
CA SER A 168 8.00 -8.84 3.93
C SER A 168 8.12 -10.20 4.62
N ALA A 169 8.82 -10.28 5.75
CA ALA A 169 8.92 -11.51 6.54
C ALA A 169 7.54 -11.93 7.06
N SER A 170 6.73 -10.99 7.57
CA SER A 170 5.38 -11.28 8.06
C SER A 170 4.45 -11.84 6.98
N LEU A 171 4.49 -11.28 5.76
CA LEU A 171 3.76 -11.79 4.61
C LEU A 171 4.22 -13.21 4.23
N ARG A 172 5.53 -13.47 4.31
CA ARG A 172 6.06 -14.79 3.98
C ARG A 172 5.63 -15.86 4.99
N VAL A 173 5.62 -15.55 6.27
CA VAL A 173 5.12 -16.44 7.32
C VAL A 173 3.62 -16.70 7.13
N ALA A 174 2.83 -15.64 6.91
CA ALA A 174 1.40 -15.74 6.66
C ALA A 174 1.07 -16.65 5.46
N TRP A 175 1.81 -16.49 4.35
CA TRP A 175 1.69 -17.35 3.17
C TRP A 175 1.93 -18.83 3.49
N ILE A 176 2.98 -19.14 4.24
CA ILE A 176 3.33 -20.53 4.60
C ILE A 176 2.23 -21.14 5.47
N LEU A 177 1.76 -20.41 6.48
CA LEU A 177 0.68 -20.86 7.38
C LEU A 177 -0.61 -21.09 6.60
N ALA A 178 -0.98 -20.15 5.73
CA ALA A 178 -2.17 -20.25 4.88
C ALA A 178 -2.11 -21.47 3.96
N LYS A 179 -0.97 -21.69 3.26
CA LYS A 179 -0.77 -22.87 2.40
C LYS A 179 -0.85 -24.20 3.16
N LYS A 180 -0.49 -24.20 4.44
CA LYS A 180 -0.58 -25.36 5.34
C LYS A 180 -1.90 -25.43 6.10
N LYS A 181 -2.85 -24.52 5.81
CA LYS A 181 -4.18 -24.42 6.44
C LYS A 181 -4.10 -24.35 7.97
N LYS A 182 -3.08 -23.67 8.48
CA LYS A 182 -2.90 -23.48 9.93
C LYS A 182 -3.78 -22.33 10.44
N PRO A 183 -4.33 -22.44 11.66
CA PRO A 183 -5.09 -21.34 12.26
C PRO A 183 -4.19 -20.12 12.48
N PHE A 184 -4.78 -18.93 12.58
CA PHE A 184 -4.00 -17.70 12.72
C PHE A 184 -3.22 -17.65 14.04
N THR A 185 -3.73 -18.29 15.09
CA THR A 185 -3.12 -18.48 16.42
C THR A 185 -1.73 -19.11 16.36
N ASP A 186 -1.49 -20.00 15.39
CA ASP A 186 -0.18 -20.67 15.24
C ASP A 186 0.94 -19.68 14.89
N SER A 187 0.59 -18.47 14.44
CA SER A 187 1.54 -17.45 14.02
C SER A 187 2.36 -16.89 15.19
N GLU A 188 1.75 -16.78 16.39
CA GLU A 188 2.45 -16.40 17.61
C GLU A 188 3.39 -17.52 18.07
N THR A 189 2.93 -18.77 18.02
CA THR A 189 3.76 -19.95 18.34
C THR A 189 4.99 -20.04 17.43
N VAL A 190 4.84 -19.77 16.13
CA VAL A 190 5.98 -19.72 15.20
C VAL A 190 7.02 -18.68 15.63
N LYS A 191 6.58 -17.50 16.09
CA LYS A 191 7.48 -16.45 16.58
C LYS A 191 8.19 -16.87 17.87
N GLU A 192 7.49 -17.52 18.79
CA GLU A 192 8.08 -18.09 20.01
C GLU A 192 9.15 -19.14 19.68
N CYS A 193 8.85 -20.07 18.76
CA CYS A 193 9.81 -21.09 18.32
C CYS A 193 11.08 -20.46 17.73
N MET A 194 10.95 -19.40 16.92
CA MET A 194 12.10 -18.68 16.35
C MET A 194 12.97 -18.05 17.43
N LEU A 195 12.35 -17.40 18.42
CA LEU A 195 13.07 -16.76 19.53
C LEU A 195 13.78 -17.78 20.42
N ALA A 196 13.12 -18.90 20.75
CA ALA A 196 13.72 -19.99 21.51
C ALA A 196 14.92 -20.59 20.76
N SER A 197 14.78 -20.85 19.46
CA SER A 197 15.85 -21.41 18.62
C SER A 197 17.06 -20.49 18.56
N VAL A 198 16.86 -19.18 18.39
CA VAL A 198 17.96 -18.20 18.39
C VAL A 198 18.62 -18.09 19.77
N GLY A 199 17.85 -18.24 20.85
CA GLY A 199 18.34 -18.25 22.22
C GLY A 199 19.36 -19.36 22.49
N GLU A 200 19.12 -20.55 21.92
CA GLU A 200 19.98 -21.72 22.13
C GLU A 200 21.12 -21.84 21.12
N VAL A 201 20.88 -21.51 19.84
CA VAL A 201 21.84 -21.78 18.75
C VAL A 201 22.90 -20.68 18.60
N VAL A 202 22.58 -19.42 18.94
CA VAL A 202 23.49 -18.29 18.72
C VAL A 202 24.28 -18.00 20.00
N THR A 203 25.57 -18.34 19.99
CA THR A 203 26.47 -18.18 21.15
C THR A 203 27.00 -16.75 21.32
N ASP A 204 27.20 -16.00 20.24
CA ASP A 204 27.66 -14.61 20.32
C ASP A 204 26.55 -13.68 20.82
N GLU A 205 26.76 -13.10 21.99
CA GLU A 205 25.76 -12.31 22.71
C GLU A 205 25.33 -11.04 21.96
N LYS A 206 26.24 -10.42 21.19
CA LYS A 206 25.93 -9.22 20.42
C LYS A 206 25.05 -9.56 19.21
N THR A 207 25.40 -10.63 18.50
CA THR A 207 24.65 -11.14 17.33
C THR A 207 23.29 -11.67 17.76
N ARG A 208 23.22 -12.44 18.85
CA ARG A 208 22.00 -12.98 19.43
C ARG A 208 20.98 -11.88 19.72
N ARG A 209 21.39 -10.83 20.45
CA ARG A 209 20.52 -9.67 20.73
C ARG A 209 20.03 -8.99 19.46
N SER A 210 20.93 -8.73 18.51
CA SER A 210 20.56 -8.09 17.23
C SER A 210 19.51 -8.90 16.44
N ILE A 211 19.63 -10.24 16.43
CA ILE A 211 18.67 -11.12 15.74
C ILE A 211 17.34 -11.13 16.48
N ILE A 212 17.36 -11.30 17.81
CA ILE A 212 16.15 -11.28 18.65
C ILE A 212 15.37 -9.98 18.44
N ASP A 213 16.05 -8.84 18.48
CA ASP A 213 15.41 -7.53 18.27
C ASP A 213 14.79 -7.44 16.88
N SER A 214 15.47 -7.96 15.85
CA SER A 214 14.94 -8.01 14.48
C SER A 214 13.69 -8.89 14.36
N ILE A 215 13.67 -10.07 15.00
CA ILE A 215 12.51 -10.98 15.00
C ILE A 215 11.33 -10.35 15.76
N LYS A 216 11.60 -9.66 16.87
CA LYS A 216 10.56 -8.97 17.65
C LYS A 216 9.82 -7.91 16.83
N GLN A 217 10.52 -7.20 15.94
CA GLN A 217 9.92 -6.20 15.05
C GLN A 217 8.98 -6.79 13.98
N ILE A 218 9.00 -8.12 13.74
CA ILE A 218 8.12 -8.73 12.75
C ILE A 218 6.67 -8.76 13.29
N PRO A 219 5.69 -8.13 12.60
CA PRO A 219 4.30 -8.09 13.05
C PRO A 219 3.58 -9.41 12.71
N ILE A 220 3.56 -10.35 13.64
CA ILE A 220 2.97 -11.69 13.51
C ILE A 220 1.99 -11.97 14.67
N SER A 221 1.12 -11.02 15.00
CA SER A 221 -0.03 -11.32 15.88
C SER A 221 -1.14 -11.99 15.06
N ASP A 222 -2.09 -12.65 15.71
CA ASP A 222 -3.25 -13.25 15.03
C ASP A 222 -3.99 -12.26 14.14
N SER A 223 -4.22 -11.05 14.66
CA SER A 223 -4.88 -9.96 13.94
C SER A 223 -4.03 -9.44 12.77
N SER A 224 -2.70 -9.41 12.93
CA SER A 224 -1.78 -9.05 11.84
C SER A 224 -1.79 -10.13 10.77
N ASN A 225 -1.70 -11.40 11.17
CA ASN A 225 -1.65 -12.56 10.29
C ASN A 225 -2.94 -12.67 9.45
N MET A 226 -4.11 -12.49 10.07
CA MET A 226 -5.40 -12.39 9.37
C MET A 226 -5.35 -11.34 8.26
N ARG A 227 -4.96 -10.09 8.59
CA ARG A 227 -4.85 -9.00 7.60
C ARG A 227 -3.83 -9.32 6.50
N ARG A 228 -2.72 -9.98 6.83
CA ARG A 228 -1.72 -10.41 5.83
C ARG A 228 -2.30 -11.45 4.88
N VAL A 229 -3.04 -12.43 5.39
CA VAL A 229 -3.69 -13.45 4.57
C VAL A 229 -4.77 -12.83 3.67
N GLU A 230 -5.55 -11.87 4.16
CA GLU A 230 -6.51 -11.12 3.34
C GLU A 230 -5.83 -10.35 2.19
N ALA A 231 -4.71 -9.68 2.48
CA ALA A 231 -3.93 -8.98 1.47
C ALA A 231 -3.34 -9.95 0.42
N LEU A 232 -2.80 -11.09 0.86
CA LEU A 232 -2.28 -12.13 -0.03
C LEU A 232 -3.39 -12.75 -0.89
N ALA A 233 -4.56 -13.01 -0.30
CA ALA A 233 -5.71 -13.54 -1.03
C ALA A 233 -6.19 -12.57 -2.11
N SER A 234 -6.22 -11.26 -1.79
CA SER A 234 -6.58 -10.22 -2.75
C SER A 234 -5.57 -10.13 -3.91
N ASP A 235 -4.27 -10.20 -3.62
CA ASP A 235 -3.21 -10.18 -4.64
C ASP A 235 -3.27 -11.41 -5.57
N VAL A 236 -3.48 -12.60 -5.00
CA VAL A 236 -3.68 -13.83 -5.77
C VAL A 236 -4.94 -13.73 -6.63
N PHE A 237 -6.03 -13.21 -6.08
CA PHE A 237 -7.27 -13.02 -6.82
C PHE A 237 -7.10 -12.09 -8.03
N GLU A 238 -6.52 -10.91 -7.83
CA GLU A 238 -6.28 -9.96 -8.93
C GLU A 238 -5.35 -10.54 -10.00
N THR A 239 -4.32 -11.28 -9.58
CA THR A 239 -3.41 -11.98 -10.51
C THR A 239 -4.15 -13.03 -11.33
N LEU A 240 -5.02 -13.82 -10.70
CA LEU A 240 -5.84 -14.81 -11.40
C LEU A 240 -6.84 -14.14 -12.33
N LEU A 241 -7.47 -13.06 -11.90
CA LEU A 241 -8.43 -12.30 -12.70
C LEU A 241 -7.79 -11.71 -13.97
N ASP A 242 -6.57 -11.15 -13.86
CA ASP A 242 -5.81 -10.66 -15.00
C ASP A 242 -5.46 -11.79 -15.99
N LYS A 243 -5.10 -12.97 -15.48
CA LYS A 243 -4.85 -14.16 -16.32
C LYS A 243 -6.12 -14.64 -17.02
N LEU A 244 -7.25 -14.69 -16.30
CA LEU A 244 -8.54 -15.09 -16.86
C LEU A 244 -9.01 -14.15 -17.96
N ARG A 245 -8.82 -12.84 -17.81
CA ARG A 245 -9.15 -11.83 -18.85
C ARG A 245 -8.34 -12.00 -20.14
N LYS A 246 -7.14 -12.58 -20.05
CA LYS A 246 -6.24 -12.83 -21.18
C LYS A 246 -6.42 -14.21 -21.81
N ALA A 247 -7.19 -15.09 -21.17
CA ALA A 247 -7.44 -16.43 -21.70
C ALA A 247 -8.38 -16.37 -22.90
N GLU A 248 -8.00 -17.02 -24.00
CA GLU A 248 -8.81 -17.10 -25.23
C GLU A 248 -10.04 -18.01 -25.02
N VAL A 249 -9.86 -19.09 -24.26
CA VAL A 249 -10.88 -20.08 -23.96
C VAL A 249 -10.88 -20.41 -22.47
N MET A 250 -12.05 -20.66 -21.91
CA MET A 250 -12.22 -21.12 -20.53
C MET A 250 -13.33 -22.16 -20.46
N SER A 251 -13.11 -23.20 -19.66
CA SER A 251 -14.12 -24.18 -19.28
C SER A 251 -14.34 -24.10 -17.78
N LEU A 252 -15.60 -24.10 -17.35
CA LEU A 252 -15.97 -24.09 -15.95
C LEU A 252 -16.67 -25.41 -15.60
N ALA A 253 -16.10 -26.16 -14.66
CA ALA A 253 -16.77 -27.29 -14.04
C ALA A 253 -17.49 -26.81 -12.77
N VAL A 254 -18.74 -27.21 -12.59
CA VAL A 254 -19.55 -26.88 -11.42
C VAL A 254 -19.82 -28.19 -10.68
N ASP A 255 -19.35 -28.28 -9.44
CA ASP A 255 -19.57 -29.42 -8.55
C ASP A 255 -20.50 -29.00 -7.41
N GLU A 256 -21.55 -29.77 -7.16
CA GLU A 256 -22.52 -29.55 -6.10
C GLU A 256 -22.28 -30.58 -5.00
N SER A 257 -21.81 -30.14 -3.83
CA SER A 257 -21.68 -30.99 -2.65
C SER A 257 -22.76 -30.64 -1.62
N THR A 258 -23.47 -31.65 -1.13
CA THR A 258 -24.44 -31.51 -0.04
C THR A 258 -23.73 -31.80 1.29
N ASP A 259 -23.50 -30.76 2.10
CA ASP A 259 -22.97 -30.92 3.46
C ASP A 259 -24.10 -31.45 4.37
N ASN A 260 -24.00 -32.73 4.74
CA ASN A 260 -24.99 -33.43 5.55
C ASN A 260 -24.56 -33.43 7.03
N SER A 261 -24.41 -32.25 7.63
CA SER A 261 -24.07 -32.10 9.06
C SER A 261 -25.30 -31.80 9.93
N ASP A 262 -26.28 -32.70 9.89
CA ASP A 262 -27.38 -32.77 10.86
C ASP A 262 -26.94 -33.62 12.07
N VAL A 263 -26.33 -32.99 13.08
CA VAL A 263 -26.26 -33.61 14.42
C VAL A 263 -27.43 -33.09 15.23
N VAL A 264 -28.62 -33.65 14.97
CA VAL A 264 -29.78 -33.45 15.83
C VAL A 264 -29.66 -34.42 17.01
N VAL A 265 -29.08 -33.97 18.12
CA VAL A 265 -29.16 -34.69 19.40
C VAL A 265 -30.58 -34.49 19.95
N TRP A 266 -31.53 -35.30 19.49
CA TRP A 266 -32.79 -35.49 20.20
C TRP A 266 -32.51 -36.39 21.42
N GLY A 267 -32.28 -35.76 22.57
CA GLY A 267 -32.29 -36.43 23.86
C GLY A 267 -33.69 -36.98 24.15
N GLY A 268 -33.83 -38.30 24.03
CA GLY A 268 -35.00 -39.05 24.47
C GLY A 268 -35.13 -39.05 26.00
N ARG A 269 -36.38 -38.93 26.44
CA ARG A 269 -36.89 -38.93 27.82
C ARG A 269 -36.42 -40.08 28.68
#